data_AF-A0A0B0SHL2-F1
#
_entry.id   AF-A0A0B0SHL2-F1
#
_cell.length_a   1.000
_cell.length_b   1.000
_cell.length_c   1.000
_cell.angle_alpha   90.00
_cell.angle_beta   90.00
_cell.angle_gamma   90.00
#
_symmetry.space_group_name_H-M   'P 1'
#
loop_
_entity.id
_entity.type
_entity.pdbx_description
1 polymer ?
#
loop_
_entity_poly.entity_id
_entity_poly.type
_entity_poly.pdbx_seq_one_letter_code
_entity_poly.pdbx_strand_id
1 'polypeptide(L)'
;MQAAFSLEPQEGYLPAKEVPLLVLVGLTGVGKSTLVEALALPRLPDRRELVDRHILPRYGAKPPLPREERFRYTRLFREEFPGGVAEVLARGYVEAKGPLLFDGLRGEKEVAFALEHLPHARFVLLHAREATRLKRLLSRQDAFDRVALAEGELQALRELARGVLAPGELEEALALAPPEEVLAKLKIVAEEKKNYDPEGPLRLLKGHPRALLLDTEALSPEEEARAVRAFLRDQGLLE
;
A
#
# COMPACT_ATOMS: atom_id res chain seq x y z
N MET A 1 -10.79 -14.21 -4.34
CA MET A 1 -12.22 -13.89 -4.13
C MET A 1 -12.31 -12.68 -3.22
N GLN A 2 -13.17 -11.70 -3.53
CA GLN A 2 -13.37 -10.54 -2.66
C GLN A 2 -14.31 -10.91 -1.51
N ALA A 3 -13.88 -10.66 -0.28
CA ALA A 3 -14.69 -10.76 0.91
C ALA A 3 -15.50 -9.49 1.10
N ALA A 4 -16.69 -9.64 1.66
CA ALA A 4 -17.58 -8.51 1.85
C ALA A 4 -17.17 -7.65 3.05
N PHE A 5 -17.48 -6.35 2.95
CA PHE A 5 -17.15 -5.33 3.95
C PHE A 5 -18.29 -4.31 4.02
N SER A 6 -18.66 -3.93 5.24
CA SER A 6 -19.72 -2.97 5.52
C SER A 6 -19.31 -2.06 6.67
N LEU A 7 -19.76 -0.80 6.67
CA LEU A 7 -19.67 0.06 7.87
C LEU A 7 -20.88 -0.09 8.79
N GLU A 8 -21.94 -0.73 8.29
CA GLU A 8 -23.15 -1.06 9.07
C GLU A 8 -23.15 -2.54 9.44
N PRO A 9 -23.69 -2.92 10.61
CA PRO A 9 -23.89 -4.31 10.97
C PRO A 9 -24.72 -5.05 9.92
N GLN A 10 -24.33 -6.29 9.58
CA GLN A 10 -25.09 -7.18 8.70
C GLN A 10 -25.14 -8.58 9.31
N GLU A 11 -26.20 -9.32 8.99
CA GLU A 11 -26.33 -10.72 9.43
C GLU A 11 -25.17 -11.57 8.88
N GLY A 12 -24.55 -12.37 9.75
CA GLY A 12 -23.39 -13.20 9.41
C GLY A 12 -22.04 -12.46 9.36
N TYR A 13 -22.00 -11.16 9.68
CA TYR A 13 -20.76 -10.38 9.72
C TYR A 13 -20.34 -10.14 11.17
N LEU A 14 -19.02 -10.11 11.39
CA LEU A 14 -18.42 -9.75 12.67
C LEU A 14 -17.64 -8.43 12.54
N PRO A 15 -17.48 -7.67 13.64
CA PRO A 15 -16.57 -6.54 13.66
C PRO A 15 -15.17 -6.97 13.18
N ALA A 16 -14.55 -6.19 12.28
CA ALA A 16 -13.25 -6.52 11.71
C ALA A 16 -12.15 -6.71 12.78
N LYS A 17 -12.29 -6.02 13.92
CA LYS A 17 -11.40 -6.16 15.09
C LYS A 17 -11.45 -7.53 15.77
N GLU A 18 -12.50 -8.33 15.52
CA GLU A 18 -12.73 -9.67 16.10
C GLU A 18 -12.33 -10.80 15.14
N VAL A 19 -12.04 -10.48 13.87
CA VAL A 19 -11.70 -11.46 12.83
C VAL A 19 -10.18 -11.50 12.62
N PRO A 20 -9.57 -12.67 12.38
CA PRO A 20 -8.16 -12.74 12.00
C PRO A 20 -7.92 -12.05 10.65
N LEU A 21 -7.05 -11.03 10.66
CA LEU A 21 -6.69 -10.28 9.45
C LEU A 21 -5.20 -10.46 9.13
N LEU A 22 -4.88 -10.58 7.85
CA LEU A 22 -3.54 -10.36 7.32
C LEU A 22 -3.49 -8.98 6.68
N VAL A 23 -2.78 -8.05 7.29
CA VAL A 23 -2.63 -6.68 6.82
C VAL A 23 -1.29 -6.53 6.10
N LEU A 24 -1.33 -6.27 4.81
CA LEU A 24 -0.14 -5.91 4.04
C LEU A 24 0.14 -4.42 4.21
N VAL A 25 1.40 -4.13 4.54
CA VAL A 25 1.90 -2.78 4.77
C VAL A 25 2.99 -2.48 3.74
N GLY A 26 2.92 -1.30 3.14
CA GLY A 26 4.01 -0.78 2.29
C GLY A 26 3.52 0.19 1.23
N LEU A 27 4.45 0.80 0.49
CA LEU A 27 4.13 1.79 -0.54
C LEU A 27 3.84 1.16 -1.91
N THR A 28 3.51 1.96 -2.92
CA THR A 28 3.30 1.44 -4.27
C THR A 28 4.63 0.94 -4.84
N GLY A 29 4.61 -0.18 -5.60
CA GLY A 29 5.81 -0.74 -6.22
C GLY A 29 6.62 -1.71 -5.33
N VAL A 30 6.22 -1.95 -4.08
CA VAL A 30 6.94 -2.89 -3.18
C VAL A 30 6.58 -4.37 -3.38
N GLY A 31 5.80 -4.74 -4.41
CA GLY A 31 5.48 -6.15 -4.69
C GLY A 31 4.17 -6.70 -4.11
N LYS A 32 3.39 -5.90 -3.35
CA LYS A 32 2.14 -6.36 -2.71
C LYS A 32 1.17 -7.10 -3.63
N SER A 33 0.91 -6.60 -4.84
CA SER A 33 -0.05 -7.23 -5.76
C SER A 33 0.34 -8.67 -6.11
N THR A 34 1.62 -8.91 -6.37
CA THR A 34 2.16 -10.23 -6.69
C THR A 34 2.04 -11.17 -5.48
N LEU A 35 2.36 -10.67 -4.28
CA LEU A 35 2.19 -11.44 -3.06
C LEU A 35 0.71 -11.78 -2.79
N VAL A 36 -0.20 -10.83 -2.99
CA VAL A 36 -1.65 -11.04 -2.82
C VAL A 36 -2.16 -12.16 -3.72
N GLU A 37 -1.73 -12.17 -4.98
CA GLU A 37 -2.08 -13.23 -5.94
C GLU A 37 -1.51 -14.58 -5.50
N ALA A 38 -0.24 -14.63 -5.11
CA ALA A 38 0.42 -15.85 -4.66
C ALA A 38 -0.18 -16.44 -3.37
N LEU A 39 -0.72 -15.60 -2.47
CA LEU A 39 -1.36 -16.04 -1.23
C LEU A 39 -2.76 -16.61 -1.47
N ALA A 40 -3.49 -16.07 -2.46
CA ALA A 40 -4.86 -16.47 -2.82
C ALA A 40 -5.87 -16.44 -1.65
N LEU A 41 -5.61 -15.63 -0.62
CA LEU A 41 -6.53 -15.44 0.52
C LEU A 41 -7.77 -14.62 0.10
N PRO A 42 -8.92 -14.78 0.81
CA PRO A 42 -10.07 -13.88 0.63
C PRO A 42 -9.67 -12.43 0.95
N ARG A 43 -10.00 -11.50 0.05
CA ARG A 43 -9.52 -10.12 0.11
C ARG A 43 -10.60 -9.15 0.55
N LEU A 44 -10.33 -8.34 1.56
CA LEU A 44 -11.12 -7.14 1.83
C LEU A 44 -10.94 -6.10 0.71
N PRO A 45 -11.86 -5.12 0.58
CA PRO A 45 -11.65 -3.99 -0.32
C PRO A 45 -10.29 -3.34 -0.05
N ASP A 46 -9.55 -3.05 -1.11
CA ASP A 46 -8.24 -2.43 -0.95
C ASP A 46 -8.34 -0.98 -0.48
N ARG A 47 -7.20 -0.34 -0.22
CA ARG A 47 -7.15 1.09 0.12
C ARG A 47 -7.95 1.98 -0.83
N ARG A 48 -7.84 1.78 -2.13
CA ARG A 48 -8.48 2.64 -3.13
C ARG A 48 -9.99 2.47 -3.03
N GLU A 49 -10.47 1.25 -2.89
CA GLU A 49 -11.89 0.98 -2.70
C GLU A 49 -12.43 1.59 -1.41
N LEU A 50 -11.71 1.46 -0.29
CA LEU A 50 -12.14 2.08 0.98
C LEU A 50 -12.14 3.61 0.89
N VAL A 51 -11.12 4.20 0.25
CA VAL A 51 -11.08 5.65 0.00
C VAL A 51 -12.27 6.07 -0.85
N ASP A 52 -12.49 5.40 -1.99
CA ASP A 52 -13.51 5.78 -2.96
C ASP A 52 -14.94 5.60 -2.38
N ARG A 53 -15.19 4.57 -1.57
CA ARG A 53 -16.52 4.26 -1.01
C ARG A 53 -16.83 4.99 0.31
N HIS A 54 -15.84 5.31 1.12
CA HIS A 54 -16.08 5.78 2.50
C HIS A 54 -15.41 7.11 2.84
N ILE A 55 -14.24 7.41 2.27
CA ILE A 55 -13.53 8.66 2.57
C ILE A 55 -14.00 9.79 1.65
N LEU A 56 -14.03 9.57 0.32
CA LEU A 56 -14.43 10.62 -0.62
C LEU A 56 -15.86 11.14 -0.37
N PRO A 57 -16.88 10.28 -0.14
CA PRO A 57 -18.25 10.76 0.07
C PRO A 57 -18.41 11.66 1.29
N ARG A 58 -17.58 11.48 2.33
CA ARG A 58 -17.55 12.35 3.51
C ARG A 58 -17.28 13.82 3.16
N TYR A 59 -16.52 14.05 2.09
CA TYR A 59 -16.15 15.39 1.61
C TYR A 59 -16.96 15.84 0.38
N GLY A 60 -18.07 15.16 0.07
CA GLY A 60 -18.88 15.45 -1.11
C GLY A 60 -18.20 15.11 -2.44
N ALA A 61 -17.08 14.39 -2.41
CA ALA A 61 -16.33 14.01 -3.60
C ALA A 61 -16.76 12.62 -4.12
N LYS A 62 -16.73 12.42 -5.44
CA LYS A 62 -17.11 11.15 -6.08
C LYS A 62 -16.09 10.76 -7.15
N PRO A 63 -15.75 9.47 -7.28
CA PRO A 63 -14.91 9.00 -8.38
C PRO A 63 -15.64 9.13 -9.75
N PRO A 64 -14.91 9.22 -10.87
CA PRO A 64 -13.44 9.20 -10.98
C PRO A 64 -12.81 10.54 -10.57
N LEU A 65 -11.73 10.48 -9.78
CA LEU A 65 -10.91 11.65 -9.43
C LEU A 65 -9.45 11.45 -9.87
N PRO A 66 -8.77 12.54 -10.26
CA PRO A 66 -7.32 12.57 -10.39
C PRO A 66 -6.64 12.06 -9.13
N ARG A 67 -5.46 11.44 -9.29
CA ARG A 67 -4.71 10.85 -8.18
C ARG A 67 -4.35 11.88 -7.12
N GLU A 68 -3.98 13.08 -7.54
CA GLU A 68 -3.60 14.21 -6.67
C GLU A 68 -4.76 14.64 -5.76
N GLU A 69 -5.98 14.74 -6.32
CA GLU A 69 -7.17 15.05 -5.54
C GLU A 69 -7.48 13.98 -4.51
N ARG A 70 -7.33 12.69 -4.85
CA ARG A 70 -7.50 11.60 -3.87
C ARG A 70 -6.49 11.69 -2.74
N PHE A 71 -5.22 12.01 -3.04
CA PHE A 71 -4.22 12.23 -2.00
C PHE A 71 -4.60 13.40 -1.09
N ARG A 72 -5.10 14.51 -1.67
CA ARG A 72 -5.60 15.67 -0.90
C ARG A 72 -6.72 15.28 0.07
N TYR A 73 -7.76 14.60 -0.41
CA TYR A 73 -8.87 14.15 0.46
C TYR A 73 -8.44 13.12 1.50
N THR A 74 -7.52 12.21 1.14
CA THR A 74 -6.97 11.25 2.10
C THR A 74 -6.12 11.93 3.17
N ARG A 75 -5.40 13.01 2.81
CA ARG A 75 -4.65 13.84 3.77
C ARG A 75 -5.60 14.57 4.73
N LEU A 76 -6.63 15.23 4.20
CA LEU A 76 -7.66 15.89 5.00
C LEU A 76 -8.32 14.91 5.97
N PHE A 77 -8.64 13.70 5.49
CA PHE A 77 -9.16 12.64 6.35
C PHE A 77 -8.22 12.27 7.49
N ARG A 78 -6.92 12.21 7.23
CA ARG A 78 -5.92 11.93 8.27
C ARG A 78 -5.74 13.05 9.29
N GLU A 79 -6.14 14.27 8.97
CA GLU A 79 -6.13 15.39 9.92
C GLU A 79 -7.28 15.24 10.94
N GLU A 80 -8.43 14.73 10.51
CA GLU A 80 -9.57 14.40 11.40
C GLU A 80 -9.43 13.04 12.09
N PHE A 81 -8.87 12.06 11.40
CA PHE A 81 -8.76 10.66 11.80
C PHE A 81 -7.30 10.20 11.65
N PRO A 82 -6.45 10.39 12.68
CA PRO A 82 -5.01 10.12 12.58
C PRO A 82 -4.64 8.69 12.15
N GLY A 83 -5.49 7.70 12.43
CA GLY A 83 -5.32 6.31 11.97
C GLY A 83 -5.62 6.09 10.49
N GLY A 84 -6.19 7.10 9.81
CA GLY A 84 -6.48 7.08 8.39
C GLY A 84 -7.35 5.88 7.99
N VAL A 85 -6.95 5.19 6.92
CA VAL A 85 -7.72 4.03 6.39
C VAL A 85 -7.85 2.90 7.43
N ALA A 86 -6.93 2.77 8.39
CA ALA A 86 -7.05 1.79 9.46
C ALA A 86 -8.27 2.03 10.34
N GLU A 87 -8.70 3.28 10.52
CA GLU A 87 -9.92 3.59 11.28
C GLU A 87 -11.18 3.12 10.56
N VAL A 88 -11.21 3.26 9.23
CA VAL A 88 -12.31 2.75 8.41
C VAL A 88 -12.40 1.24 8.55
N LEU A 89 -11.25 0.55 8.46
CA LEU A 89 -11.17 -0.89 8.65
C LEU A 89 -11.65 -1.32 10.05
N ALA A 90 -11.17 -0.67 11.12
CA ALA A 90 -11.49 -1.04 12.49
C ALA A 90 -12.96 -0.84 12.87
N ARG A 91 -13.67 0.06 12.20
CA ARG A 91 -15.12 0.29 12.37
C ARG A 91 -15.97 -0.64 11.51
N GLY A 92 -15.36 -1.34 10.55
CA GLY A 92 -16.08 -2.18 9.61
C GLY A 92 -16.51 -3.53 10.17
N TYR A 93 -17.45 -4.13 9.45
CA TYR A 93 -17.96 -5.48 9.63
C TYR A 93 -17.60 -6.31 8.40
N VAL A 94 -17.16 -7.54 8.62
CA VAL A 94 -16.66 -8.46 7.59
C VAL A 94 -17.25 -9.85 7.81
N GLU A 95 -17.23 -10.69 6.78
CA GLU A 95 -17.66 -12.09 6.90
C GLU A 95 -16.85 -12.81 8.00
N ALA A 96 -17.51 -13.65 8.79
CA ALA A 96 -16.92 -14.44 9.89
C ALA A 96 -16.03 -15.61 9.39
N LYS A 97 -15.09 -15.33 8.49
CA LYS A 97 -14.13 -16.27 7.92
C LYS A 97 -12.74 -15.65 7.96
N GLY A 98 -11.69 -16.45 8.12
CA GLY A 98 -10.34 -15.89 8.25
C GLY A 98 -9.22 -16.91 8.00
N PRO A 99 -8.00 -16.43 7.73
CA PRO A 99 -7.61 -15.02 7.74
C PRO A 99 -8.06 -14.24 6.49
N LEU A 100 -8.55 -13.02 6.67
CA LEU A 100 -8.88 -12.10 5.56
C LEU A 100 -7.70 -11.18 5.25
N LEU A 101 -7.38 -11.00 3.98
CA LEU A 101 -6.28 -10.15 3.54
C LEU A 101 -6.76 -8.72 3.30
N PHE A 102 -6.10 -7.75 3.92
CA PHE A 102 -6.24 -6.33 3.63
C PHE A 102 -4.94 -5.73 3.11
N ASP A 103 -4.96 -5.21 1.88
CA ASP A 103 -3.86 -4.46 1.27
C ASP A 103 -4.22 -2.97 1.27
N GLY A 104 -3.77 -2.23 2.28
CA GLY A 104 -4.07 -0.81 2.30
C GLY A 104 -3.33 0.10 3.27
N LEU A 105 -2.56 -0.45 4.22
CA LEU A 105 -1.82 0.40 5.15
C LEU A 105 -0.46 0.81 4.58
N ARG A 106 -0.10 2.07 4.82
CA ARG A 106 1.12 2.67 4.26
C ARG A 106 1.95 3.41 5.28
N GLY A 107 1.30 4.15 6.18
CA GLY A 107 1.98 5.07 7.08
C GLY A 107 2.14 4.54 8.50
N GLU A 108 3.12 5.09 9.21
CA GLU A 108 3.39 4.82 10.62
C GLU A 108 2.12 4.94 11.48
N LYS A 109 1.40 6.05 11.38
CA LYS A 109 0.17 6.29 12.16
C LYS A 109 -0.95 5.31 11.86
N GLU A 110 -1.13 4.95 10.58
CA GLU A 110 -2.13 3.97 10.17
C GLU A 110 -1.81 2.59 10.77
N VAL A 111 -0.53 2.20 10.76
CA VAL A 111 -0.05 0.93 11.33
C VAL A 111 -0.13 0.93 12.86
N ALA A 112 0.26 2.03 13.52
CA ALA A 112 0.16 2.17 14.97
C ALA A 112 -1.31 2.03 15.43
N PHE A 113 -2.22 2.72 14.75
CA PHE A 113 -3.66 2.62 15.04
C PHE A 113 -4.16 1.19 14.85
N ALA A 114 -3.79 0.53 13.74
CA ALA A 114 -4.19 -0.85 13.47
C ALA A 114 -3.65 -1.83 14.52
N LEU A 115 -2.41 -1.65 14.99
CA LEU A 115 -1.84 -2.47 16.06
C LEU A 115 -2.67 -2.36 17.34
N GLU A 116 -3.11 -1.15 17.70
CA GLU A 116 -3.90 -0.90 18.90
C GLU A 116 -5.35 -1.41 18.79
N HIS A 117 -6.00 -1.22 17.63
CA HIS A 117 -7.44 -1.43 17.48
C HIS A 117 -7.84 -2.74 16.78
N LEU A 118 -6.89 -3.46 16.17
CA LEU A 118 -7.12 -4.75 15.51
C LEU A 118 -6.26 -5.83 16.20
N PRO A 119 -6.66 -6.32 17.39
CA PRO A 119 -5.83 -7.23 18.20
C PRO A 119 -5.54 -8.57 17.49
N HIS A 120 -6.46 -9.04 16.65
CA HIS A 120 -6.31 -10.29 15.90
C HIS A 120 -5.60 -10.12 14.54
N ALA A 121 -5.23 -8.90 14.15
CA ALA A 121 -4.48 -8.68 12.92
C ALA A 121 -3.02 -9.17 13.03
N ARG A 122 -2.50 -9.62 11.90
CA ARG A 122 -1.08 -9.89 11.63
C ARG A 122 -0.62 -8.99 10.51
N PHE A 123 0.62 -8.53 10.58
CA PHE A 123 1.17 -7.50 9.70
C PHE A 123 2.31 -8.08 8.88
N VAL A 124 2.28 -7.87 7.57
CA VAL A 124 3.42 -8.17 6.69
C VAL A 124 3.86 -6.87 6.07
N LEU A 125 5.05 -6.41 6.44
CA LEU A 125 5.66 -5.22 5.87
C LEU A 125 6.55 -5.62 4.69
N LEU A 126 6.24 -5.08 3.52
CA LEU A 126 7.07 -5.20 2.32
C LEU A 126 7.81 -3.89 2.12
N HIS A 127 9.14 -3.94 2.10
CA HIS A 127 9.98 -2.79 1.80
C HIS A 127 10.91 -3.04 0.62
N ALA A 128 11.29 -1.94 -0.03
CA ALA A 128 12.26 -1.84 -1.12
C ALA A 128 12.66 -0.38 -1.27
N ARG A 129 13.86 -0.14 -1.76
CA ARG A 129 14.34 1.19 -2.15
C ARG A 129 13.44 1.85 -3.19
N GLU A 130 13.45 3.18 -3.21
CA GLU A 130 12.67 3.98 -4.16
C GLU A 130 13.00 3.66 -5.61
N ALA A 131 14.28 3.45 -5.96
CA ALA A 131 14.66 3.05 -7.31
C ALA A 131 14.05 1.70 -7.71
N THR A 132 14.08 0.70 -6.83
CA THR A 132 13.45 -0.60 -7.10
C THR A 132 11.94 -0.46 -7.29
N ARG A 133 11.28 0.34 -6.45
CA ARG A 133 9.85 0.65 -6.61
C ARG A 133 9.57 1.34 -7.94
N LEU A 134 10.40 2.30 -8.34
CA LEU A 134 10.28 2.99 -9.62
C LEU A 134 10.44 2.02 -10.80
N LYS A 135 11.51 1.21 -10.81
CA LYS A 135 11.74 0.19 -11.84
C LYS A 135 10.55 -0.75 -12.01
N ARG A 136 9.97 -1.23 -10.90
CA ARG A 136 8.77 -2.08 -10.91
C ARG A 136 7.52 -1.37 -11.42
N LEU A 137 7.44 -0.05 -11.26
CA LEU A 137 6.34 0.74 -11.81
C LEU A 137 6.49 0.97 -13.32
N LEU A 138 7.72 1.05 -13.82
CA LEU A 138 8.03 1.15 -15.25
C LEU A 138 7.84 -0.19 -15.97
N SER A 139 8.11 -1.31 -15.30
CA SER A 139 7.89 -2.64 -15.90
C SER A 139 6.41 -3.04 -16.00
N ARG A 140 5.51 -2.34 -15.28
CA ARG A 140 4.06 -2.47 -15.45
C ARG A 140 3.68 -1.69 -16.69
N GLN A 141 3.59 -2.39 -17.83
CA GLN A 141 3.27 -1.85 -19.15
C GLN A 141 1.92 -1.09 -19.15
N ASP A 142 1.93 0.18 -18.75
CA ASP A 142 0.88 1.12 -19.07
C ASP A 142 1.29 1.78 -20.39
N ALA A 143 0.54 1.55 -21.46
CA ALA A 143 0.83 2.18 -22.75
C ALA A 143 0.79 3.71 -22.60
N PHE A 144 1.91 4.38 -22.83
CA PHE A 144 2.00 5.82 -22.95
C PHE A 144 2.26 6.21 -24.40
N ASP A 145 1.52 7.21 -24.87
CA ASP A 145 1.86 7.88 -26.12
C ASP A 145 3.19 8.61 -25.94
N ARG A 146 4.13 8.34 -26.85
CA ARG A 146 5.47 8.95 -26.86
C ARG A 146 5.35 10.43 -27.19
N VAL A 147 5.36 11.27 -26.16
CA VAL A 147 5.44 12.72 -26.31
C VAL A 147 6.79 13.15 -25.77
N ALA A 148 7.63 13.73 -26.63
CA ALA A 148 8.92 14.26 -26.21
C ALA A 148 8.72 15.34 -25.13
N LEU A 149 9.38 15.17 -23.98
CA LEU A 149 9.36 16.17 -22.92
C LEU A 149 9.93 17.50 -23.41
N ALA A 150 9.30 18.60 -23.02
CA ALA A 150 9.89 19.93 -23.19
C ALA A 150 11.14 20.07 -22.31
N GLU A 151 12.06 20.97 -22.67
CA GLU A 151 13.32 21.18 -21.93
C GLU A 151 13.08 21.52 -20.44
N GLY A 152 12.00 22.26 -20.14
CA GLY A 152 11.57 22.55 -18.76
C GLY A 152 11.09 21.31 -17.98
N GLU A 153 10.50 20.33 -18.66
CA GLU A 153 10.06 19.08 -18.02
C GLU A 153 11.24 18.14 -17.73
N LEU A 154 12.29 18.18 -18.57
CA LEU A 154 13.53 17.45 -18.32
C LEU A 154 14.27 17.99 -17.08
N GLN A 155 14.27 19.31 -16.90
CA GLN A 155 14.83 19.94 -15.70
C GLN A 155 14.01 19.59 -14.45
N ALA A 156 12.68 19.67 -14.54
CA ALA A 156 11.78 19.26 -13.46
C ALA A 156 11.96 17.77 -13.07
N LEU A 157 12.18 16.89 -14.05
CA LEU A 157 12.51 15.47 -13.80
C LEU A 157 13.78 15.34 -12.96
N ARG A 158 14.87 16.03 -13.34
CA ARG A 158 16.15 15.97 -12.62
C ARG A 158 16.03 16.50 -11.19
N GLU A 159 15.31 17.60 -11.00
CA GLU A 159 15.08 18.18 -9.68
C GLU A 159 14.26 17.24 -8.78
N LEU A 160 13.18 16.68 -9.32
CA LEU A 160 12.36 15.71 -8.61
C LEU A 160 13.16 14.46 -8.23
N ALA A 161 14.00 13.97 -9.15
CA ALA A 161 14.83 12.78 -8.93
C ALA A 161 15.83 12.99 -7.80
N ARG A 162 16.49 14.15 -7.72
CA ARG A 162 17.44 14.47 -6.63
C ARG A 162 16.81 14.42 -5.24
N GLY A 163 15.50 14.67 -5.11
CA GLY A 163 14.79 14.61 -3.84
C GLY A 163 14.28 13.20 -3.47
N VAL A 164 14.35 12.23 -4.39
CA VAL A 164 13.70 10.93 -4.23
C VAL A 164 14.67 9.77 -4.40
N LEU A 165 15.56 9.86 -5.38
CA LEU A 165 16.50 8.83 -5.82
C LEU A 165 17.93 9.17 -5.40
N ALA A 166 18.76 8.15 -5.25
CA ALA A 166 20.19 8.29 -5.05
C ALA A 166 20.91 8.70 -6.36
N PRO A 167 22.15 9.23 -6.28
CA PRO A 167 22.94 9.54 -7.48
C PRO A 167 23.11 8.32 -8.39
N GLY A 168 22.88 8.48 -9.69
CA GLY A 168 22.98 7.40 -10.69
C GLY A 168 21.68 6.60 -10.91
N GLU A 169 20.74 6.63 -9.97
CA GLU A 169 19.49 5.85 -10.09
C GLU A 169 18.51 6.43 -11.12
N LEU A 170 18.62 7.73 -11.44
CA LEU A 170 17.82 8.34 -12.50
C LEU A 170 18.24 7.81 -13.87
N GLU A 171 19.54 7.70 -14.12
CA GLU A 171 20.10 7.18 -15.36
C GLU A 171 19.69 5.71 -15.57
N GLU A 172 19.68 4.91 -14.50
CA GLU A 172 19.17 3.54 -14.53
C GLU A 172 17.68 3.47 -14.91
N ALA A 173 16.85 4.39 -14.39
CA ALA A 173 15.43 4.45 -14.73
C ALA A 173 15.21 4.88 -16.20
N LEU A 174 15.98 5.87 -16.67
CA LEU A 174 15.94 6.36 -18.05
C LEU A 174 16.45 5.34 -19.07
N ALA A 175 17.26 4.37 -18.65
CA ALA A 175 17.67 3.25 -19.49
C ALA A 175 16.54 2.22 -19.72
N LEU A 176 15.52 2.21 -18.85
CA LEU A 176 14.43 1.23 -18.89
C LEU A 176 13.16 1.77 -19.58
N ALA A 177 12.95 3.08 -19.56
CA ALA A 177 11.74 3.71 -20.03
C ALA A 177 12.00 5.16 -20.49
N PRO A 178 11.17 5.72 -21.37
CA PRO A 178 11.37 7.08 -21.86
C PRO A 178 11.14 8.13 -20.75
N PRO A 179 11.75 9.33 -20.85
CA PRO A 179 11.74 10.35 -19.80
C PRO A 179 10.35 10.73 -19.27
N GLU A 180 9.35 10.79 -20.15
CA GLU A 180 7.97 11.13 -19.82
C GLU A 180 7.32 10.09 -18.89
N GLU A 181 7.60 8.81 -19.13
CA GLU A 181 7.10 7.72 -18.31
C GLU A 181 7.82 7.71 -16.96
N VAL A 182 9.15 7.88 -16.97
CA VAL A 182 9.95 8.02 -15.74
C VAL A 182 9.44 9.18 -14.90
N LEU A 183 9.17 10.35 -15.49
CA LEU A 183 8.62 11.50 -14.79
C LEU A 183 7.25 11.18 -14.17
N ALA A 184 6.35 10.54 -14.93
CA ALA A 184 5.02 10.18 -14.45
C ALA A 184 5.07 9.21 -13.25
N LYS A 185 5.90 8.16 -13.33
CA LYS A 185 6.05 7.20 -12.22
C LYS A 185 6.85 7.79 -11.04
N LEU A 186 7.81 8.66 -11.30
CA LEU A 186 8.57 9.34 -10.25
C LEU A 186 7.68 10.31 -9.46
N LYS A 187 6.75 11.03 -10.11
CA LYS A 187 5.74 11.86 -9.44
C LYS A 187 4.93 11.05 -8.43
N ILE A 188 4.59 9.79 -8.75
CA ILE A 188 3.90 8.87 -7.83
C ILE A 188 4.77 8.57 -6.60
N VAL A 189 6.02 8.20 -6.79
CA VAL A 189 6.94 7.86 -5.69
C VAL A 189 7.19 9.10 -4.80
N ALA A 190 7.39 10.26 -5.43
CA ALA A 190 7.61 11.53 -4.75
C ALA A 190 6.40 11.94 -3.91
N GLU A 191 5.19 11.88 -4.47
CA GLU A 191 3.97 12.24 -3.73
C GLU A 191 3.73 11.28 -2.57
N GLU A 192 4.02 9.98 -2.73
CA GLU A 192 3.96 9.03 -1.60
C GLU A 192 4.95 9.39 -0.50
N LYS A 193 6.19 9.74 -0.83
CA LYS A 193 7.24 10.13 0.13
C LYS A 193 6.91 11.42 0.88
N LYS A 194 6.19 12.36 0.26
CA LYS A 194 5.67 13.57 0.95
C LYS A 194 4.61 13.24 1.98
N ASN A 195 3.79 12.22 1.74
CA ASN A 195 2.63 11.90 2.57
C ASN A 195 2.93 10.81 3.62
N TYR A 196 3.96 9.99 3.39
CA TYR A 196 4.31 8.82 4.18
C TYR A 196 5.82 8.73 4.39
N ASP A 197 6.23 8.55 5.64
CA ASP A 197 7.58 8.10 5.95
C ASP A 197 7.67 6.59 5.65
N PRO A 198 8.47 6.15 4.64
CA PRO A 198 8.63 4.74 4.31
C PRO A 198 9.24 3.93 5.46
N GLU A 199 10.05 4.55 6.32
CA GLU A 199 10.75 3.90 7.43
C GLU A 199 9.89 3.81 8.69
N GLY A 200 8.80 4.59 8.77
CA GLY A 200 7.92 4.63 9.94
C GLY A 200 7.33 3.28 10.31
N PRO A 201 6.62 2.59 9.40
CA PRO A 201 6.15 1.23 9.65
C PRO A 201 7.27 0.24 9.99
N LEU A 202 8.45 0.39 9.38
CA LEU A 202 9.60 -0.49 9.66
C LEU A 202 10.04 -0.36 11.11
N ARG A 203 10.19 0.87 11.62
CA ARG A 203 10.55 1.13 13.02
C ARG A 203 9.52 0.55 13.99
N LEU A 204 8.23 0.68 13.68
CA LEU A 204 7.15 0.16 14.53
C LEU A 204 7.06 -1.37 14.56
N LEU A 205 7.23 -2.01 13.39
CA LEU A 205 6.97 -3.45 13.25
C LEU A 205 8.20 -4.31 13.51
N LYS A 206 9.41 -3.73 13.51
CA LYS A 206 10.65 -4.46 13.75
C LYS A 206 10.62 -5.16 15.10
N GLY A 207 10.70 -6.50 15.08
CA GLY A 207 10.68 -7.34 16.28
C GLY A 207 9.30 -7.49 16.93
N HIS A 208 8.23 -6.95 16.33
CA HIS A 208 6.89 -7.06 16.88
C HIS A 208 6.33 -8.49 16.67
N PRO A 209 5.72 -9.13 17.68
CA PRO A 209 5.33 -10.56 17.62
C PRO A 209 4.22 -10.85 16.60
N ARG A 210 3.44 -9.84 16.21
CA ARG A 210 2.39 -9.93 15.19
C ARG A 210 2.86 -9.50 13.80
N ALA A 211 4.16 -9.30 13.58
CA ALA A 211 4.69 -8.76 12.34
C ALA A 211 5.75 -9.64 11.67
N LEU A 212 5.72 -9.67 10.35
CA LEU A 212 6.77 -10.21 9.48
C LEU A 212 7.29 -9.08 8.58
N LEU A 213 8.61 -8.96 8.48
CA LEU A 213 9.28 -7.96 7.64
C LEU A 213 9.90 -8.69 6.45
N LEU A 214 9.61 -8.23 5.24
CA LEU A 214 10.13 -8.78 4.00
C LEU A 214 10.87 -7.70 3.21
N ASP A 215 12.15 -7.97 2.97
CA ASP A 215 12.94 -7.23 2.00
C ASP A 215 12.69 -7.82 0.61
N THR A 216 11.94 -7.09 -0.20
CA THR A 216 11.53 -7.55 -1.53
C THR A 216 12.65 -7.40 -2.57
N GLU A 217 13.80 -6.83 -2.21
CA GLU A 217 15.00 -6.86 -3.05
C GLU A 217 15.82 -8.15 -2.83
N ALA A 218 15.67 -8.78 -1.66
CA ALA A 218 16.41 -9.98 -1.28
C ALA A 218 15.65 -11.29 -1.55
N LEU A 219 14.33 -11.22 -1.71
CA LEU A 219 13.45 -12.38 -1.84
C LEU A 219 12.78 -12.43 -3.21
N SER A 220 12.62 -13.64 -3.75
CA SER A 220 11.70 -13.89 -4.87
C SER A 220 10.23 -13.82 -4.40
N PRO A 221 9.27 -13.56 -5.30
CA PRO A 221 7.84 -13.60 -4.95
C PRO A 221 7.39 -14.93 -4.32
N GLU A 222 7.97 -16.04 -4.75
CA GLU A 222 7.70 -17.37 -4.20
C GLU A 222 8.26 -17.53 -2.78
N GLU A 223 9.44 -16.95 -2.51
CA GLU A 223 10.05 -16.91 -1.18
C GLU A 223 9.27 -16.02 -0.22
N GLU A 224 8.83 -14.85 -0.69
CA GLU A 224 7.92 -13.95 0.06
C GLU A 224 6.64 -14.69 0.46
N ALA A 225 5.97 -15.34 -0.51
CA ALA A 225 4.74 -16.08 -0.26
C ALA A 225 4.95 -17.25 0.71
N ARG A 226 6.09 -17.96 0.59
CA ARG A 226 6.44 -19.05 1.50
C ARG A 226 6.67 -18.54 2.92
N ALA A 227 7.38 -17.43 3.08
CA ALA A 227 7.64 -16.81 4.38
C ALA A 227 6.33 -16.38 5.05
N VAL A 228 5.41 -15.75 4.31
CA VAL A 228 4.10 -15.36 4.84
C VAL A 228 3.26 -16.57 5.25
N ARG A 229 3.23 -17.64 4.43
CA ARG A 229 2.49 -18.86 4.78
C ARG A 229 3.06 -19.54 6.03
N ALA A 230 4.38 -19.60 6.16
CA ALA A 230 5.03 -20.12 7.36
C ALA A 230 4.67 -19.27 8.59
N PHE A 231 4.79 -17.95 8.49
CA PHE A 231 4.40 -17.03 9.56
C PHE A 231 2.94 -17.19 9.97
N LEU A 232 2.00 -17.36 9.03
CA LEU A 232 0.59 -17.59 9.35
C LEU A 232 0.36 -18.94 10.05
N ARG A 233 1.08 -20.00 9.65
CA ARG A 233 1.02 -21.31 10.34
C ARG A 233 1.55 -21.22 11.77
N ASP A 234 2.69 -20.54 11.97
CA ASP A 234 3.26 -20.33 13.31
C ASP A 234 2.32 -19.54 14.23
N GLN A 235 1.44 -18.73 13.64
CA GLN A 235 0.41 -17.96 14.35
C GLN A 235 -0.91 -18.73 14.51
N GLY A 236 -1.01 -19.97 14.03
CA GLY A 236 -2.21 -20.81 14.08
C GLY A 236 -3.35 -20.31 13.18
N LEU A 237 -3.04 -19.56 12.12
CA LEU A 237 -4.01 -18.98 11.18
C LEU A 237 -4.12 -19.75 9.87
N LEU A 238 -3.22 -20.70 9.62
CA LEU A 238 -3.31 -21.66 8.52
C LEU A 238 -2.97 -23.05 9.06
N GLU A 239 -3.52 -24.06 8.41
CA GLU A 239 -3.12 -25.47 8.58
C GLU A 239 -1.79 -25.76 7.87
#